data_AF-A0A977PVQ8-F1
#
_entry.id   AF-A0A977PVQ8-F1
#
_cell.length_a   1.000
_cell.length_b   1.000
_cell.length_c   1.000
_cell.angle_alpha   90.00
_cell.angle_beta   90.00
_cell.angle_gamma   90.00
#
_symmetry.space_group_name_H-M   'P 1'
#
loop_
_entity.id
_entity.type
_entity.pdbx_description
1 polymer ?
#
loop_
_entity_poly.entity_id
_entity_poly.type
_entity_poly.pdbx_seq_one_letter_code
_entity_poly.pdbx_strand_id
1 'polypeptide(L)'
;MKLKGALGVPILVQDQVIAVLVFFTTQVRETDPHLVKVVSAVAQQLGLVLERKQIEVALRQQKELLENLVDQRSGNLGSIQAP
;
A
#
# COMPACT_ATOMS: atom_id res chain seq x y z
N MET A 1 -9.46 23.03 14.64
CA MET A 1 -8.40 22.39 15.45
C MET A 1 -7.10 22.43 14.64
N LYS A 2 -6.04 23.13 15.10
CA LYS A 2 -4.78 23.29 14.34
C LYS A 2 -3.76 22.25 14.76
N LEU A 3 -3.13 21.58 13.78
CA LEU A 3 -2.00 20.69 14.03
C LEU A 3 -0.78 21.50 14.49
N LYS A 4 -0.05 20.98 15.46
CA LYS A 4 1.16 21.61 16.03
C LYS A 4 2.42 20.75 15.87
N GLY A 5 2.28 19.50 15.43
CA GLY A 5 3.41 18.61 15.17
C GLY A 5 3.00 17.31 14.49
N ALA A 6 3.98 16.61 13.93
CA ALA A 6 3.83 15.29 13.35
C ALA A 6 5.10 14.44 13.55
N LEU A 7 4.93 13.13 13.68
CA LEU A 7 6.00 12.13 13.65
C LEU A 7 5.75 11.18 12.49
N GLY A 8 6.67 11.16 11.52
CA GLY A 8 6.67 10.19 10.42
C GLY A 8 7.68 9.08 10.68
N VAL A 9 7.25 7.84 10.59
CA VAL A 9 8.11 6.66 10.69
C VAL A 9 8.03 5.88 9.36
N PRO A 10 9.12 5.78 8.59
CA PRO A 10 9.12 5.04 7.34
C PRO A 10 8.98 3.55 7.61
N ILE A 11 8.22 2.88 6.74
CA ILE A 11 8.13 1.43 6.67
C ILE A 11 9.03 0.99 5.52
N LEU A 12 10.11 0.28 5.86
CA LEU A 12 11.11 -0.19 4.89
C LEU A 12 10.99 -1.68 4.61
N VAL A 13 11.26 -2.05 3.38
CA VAL A 13 11.43 -3.42 2.89
C VAL A 13 12.59 -3.41 1.92
N GLN A 14 13.61 -4.27 2.13
CA GLN A 14 14.82 -4.31 1.29
C GLN A 14 15.41 -2.91 1.02
N ASP A 15 15.53 -2.10 2.08
CA ASP A 15 16.01 -0.71 2.04
C ASP A 15 15.17 0.27 1.20
N GLN A 16 13.99 -0.13 0.72
CA GLN A 16 13.03 0.73 0.04
C GLN A 16 11.90 1.15 0.97
N VAL A 17 11.55 2.44 0.95
CA VAL A 17 10.39 2.96 1.68
C VAL A 17 9.12 2.61 0.91
N ILE A 18 8.32 1.70 1.45
CA ILE A 18 7.06 1.27 0.82
C ILE A 18 5.83 2.00 1.38
N ALA A 19 5.96 2.61 2.57
CA ALA A 19 4.92 3.41 3.21
C ALA A 19 5.52 4.29 4.33
N VAL A 20 4.74 5.26 4.82
CA VAL A 20 5.09 6.08 5.98
C VAL A 20 3.94 6.08 6.96
N LEU A 21 4.21 5.69 8.21
CA LEU A 21 3.27 5.79 9.32
C LEU A 21 3.38 7.19 9.94
N VAL A 22 2.29 7.97 9.94
CA VAL A 22 2.31 9.36 10.41
C VAL A 22 1.39 9.54 11.61
N PHE A 23 1.94 10.07 12.70
CA PHE A 23 1.22 10.47 13.90
C PHE A 23 1.12 11.98 13.96
N PHE A 24 -0.06 12.50 14.27
CA PHE A 24 -0.31 13.94 14.34
C PHE A 24 -0.64 14.37 15.78
N THR A 25 -0.25 15.58 16.15
CA THR A 25 -0.58 16.17 17.45
C THR A 25 -1.01 17.62 17.31
N THR A 26 -1.93 18.05 18.19
CA THR A 26 -2.35 19.45 18.36
C THR A 26 -1.67 20.13 19.54
N GLN A 27 -0.85 19.39 20.28
CA GLN A 27 -0.04 19.87 21.39
C GLN A 27 1.44 19.87 20.99
N VAL A 28 2.18 20.90 21.41
CA VAL A 28 3.64 20.92 21.27
C VAL A 28 4.19 19.89 22.25
N ARG A 29 5.05 18.99 21.76
CA ARG A 29 5.62 17.92 22.56
C ARG A 29 7.07 17.74 22.13
N GLU A 30 7.96 17.54 23.09
CA GLU A 30 9.34 17.18 22.78
C GLU A 30 9.39 15.80 22.13
N THR A 31 10.41 15.58 21.30
CA THR A 31 10.64 14.28 20.69
C THR A 31 10.95 13.27 21.79
N ASP A 32 10.15 12.21 21.87
CA ASP A 32 10.36 11.09 22.77
C ASP A 32 11.11 9.97 22.01
N PRO A 33 12.41 9.75 22.29
CA PRO A 33 13.19 8.72 21.60
C PRO A 33 12.69 7.30 21.86
N HIS A 34 12.07 7.05 23.02
CA HIS A 34 11.49 5.75 23.35
C HIS A 34 10.28 5.47 22.47
N LEU A 35 9.38 6.46 22.32
CA LEU A 35 8.25 6.38 21.40
C LEU A 35 8.70 6.12 19.97
N VAL A 36 9.69 6.87 19.48
CA VAL A 36 10.24 6.67 18.13
C VAL A 36 10.77 5.25 17.96
N LYS A 37 11.49 4.71 18.95
CA LYS A 37 12.03 3.35 18.92
C LYS A 37 10.93 2.29 18.86
N VAL A 38 9.90 2.41 19.69
CA VAL A 38 8.77 1.46 19.72
C VAL A 38 8.02 1.49 18.39
N VAL A 39 7.67 2.68 17.91
CA VAL A 39 6.95 2.83 16.64
C VAL A 39 7.78 2.31 15.46
N SER A 40 9.10 2.53 15.47
CA SER A 40 10.01 2.00 14.45
C SER A 40 10.02 0.47 14.42
N ALA A 41 10.03 -0.18 15.60
CA ALA A 41 9.96 -1.65 15.69
C ALA A 41 8.61 -2.21 15.18
N VAL A 42 7.52 -1.48 15.39
CA VAL A 42 6.20 -1.84 14.83
C VAL A 42 6.17 -1.63 13.32
N ALA A 43 6.72 -0.52 12.83
CA ALA A 43 6.81 -0.21 11.40
C ALA A 43 7.57 -1.30 10.61
N GLN A 44 8.65 -1.83 11.18
CA GLN A 44 9.39 -2.96 10.58
C GLN A 44 8.51 -4.21 10.40
N GLN A 45 7.72 -4.57 11.40
CA GLN A 45 6.81 -5.72 11.31
C GLN A 45 5.66 -5.48 10.32
N LEU A 46 5.14 -4.25 10.26
CA LEU A 46 4.12 -3.86 9.29
C LEU A 46 4.64 -3.94 7.85
N GLY A 47 5.93 -3.69 7.61
CA GLY A 47 6.53 -3.75 6.27
C GLY A 47 6.31 -5.09 5.58
N LEU A 48 6.57 -6.19 6.27
CA LEU A 48 6.39 -7.55 5.74
C LEU A 48 4.93 -7.84 5.36
N VAL A 49 3.98 -7.42 6.20
CA VAL A 49 2.55 -7.64 5.96
C VAL A 49 2.08 -6.78 4.79
N LEU A 50 2.54 -5.54 4.71
CA LEU A 50 2.14 -4.60 3.68
C LEU A 50 2.70 -5.00 2.31
N GLU A 51 3.97 -5.42 2.25
CA GLU A 51 4.60 -5.98 1.04
C GLU A 51 3.81 -7.18 0.52
N ARG A 52 3.52 -8.16 1.39
CA ARG A 52 2.73 -9.34 1.02
C ARG A 52 1.37 -8.96 0.45
N LYS A 53 0.68 -7.99 1.07
CA LYS A 53 -0.63 -7.53 0.62
C LYS A 53 -0.57 -6.79 -0.71
N GLN A 54 0.47 -5.97 -0.94
CA GLN A 54 0.67 -5.30 -2.23
C GLN A 54 0.90 -6.31 -3.36
N ILE A 55 1.70 -7.36 -3.12
CA ILE A 55 1.91 -8.45 -4.08
C ILE A 55 0.58 -9.17 -4.39
N GLU A 56 -0.22 -9.49 -3.37
CA GLU A 56 -1.52 -10.15 -3.57
C GLU A 56 -2.49 -9.29 -4.39
N VAL A 57 -2.57 -7.99 -4.09
CA VAL A 57 -3.43 -7.05 -4.82
C VAL A 57 -2.98 -6.92 -6.27
N ALA A 58 -1.67 -6.77 -6.51
CA ALA A 58 -1.14 -6.69 -7.87
C ALA A 58 -1.46 -7.95 -8.69
N LEU A 59 -1.30 -9.14 -8.08
CA LEU A 59 -1.65 -10.40 -8.72
C LEU A 59 -3.15 -10.48 -9.06
N ARG A 60 -4.01 -10.08 -8.13
CA ARG A 60 -5.46 -10.06 -8.34
C ARG A 60 -5.85 -9.12 -9.48
N GLN A 61 -5.30 -7.91 -9.51
CA GLN A 61 -5.56 -6.93 -10.56
C GLN A 61 -5.11 -7.42 -11.94
N GLN A 62 -3.97 -8.10 -12.02
CA GLN A 62 -3.52 -8.69 -13.29
C GLN A 62 -4.44 -9.81 -13.75
N LYS A 63 -4.91 -10.67 -12.85
CA LYS A 63 -5.88 -11.72 -13.17
C LYS A 63 -7.19 -11.14 -13.71
N GLU A 64 -7.75 -10.15 -13.02
CA GLU A 64 -8.99 -9.48 -13.43
C GLU A 64 -8.84 -8.82 -14.81
N LEU A 65 -7.69 -8.19 -15.08
CA LEU A 65 -7.42 -7.62 -16.40
C LEU A 65 -7.38 -8.69 -17.50
N LEU A 66 -6.73 -9.83 -17.25
CA LEU A 66 -6.65 -10.92 -18.22
C LEU A 66 -8.03 -11.53 -18.50
N GLU A 67 -8.83 -11.78 -17.45
CA GLU A 67 -10.20 -12.29 -17.59
C GLU A 67 -11.06 -11.34 -18.45
N ASN A 68 -11.02 -10.04 -18.14
CA ASN A 68 -11.74 -9.02 -18.93
C ASN A 68 -11.31 -9.00 -20.40
N LEU A 69 -10.01 -9.17 -20.71
CA LEU A 69 -9.52 -9.19 -22.09
C LEU A 69 -9.95 -10.46 -22.84
N VAL A 70 -10.01 -11.61 -22.16
CA VAL A 70 -10.50 -12.86 -22.73
C VAL A 70 -12.00 -12.78 -23.03
N ASP A 71 -12.78 -12.21 -22.11
CA ASP A 71 -14.22 -12.02 -22.27
C ASP A 71 -14.55 -11.08 -23.44
N GLN A 72 -13.81 -9.96 -23.57
CA GLN A 72 -13.97 -9.04 -24.69
C GLN A 72 -13.68 -9.69 -26.06
N ARG A 73 -12.65 -10.55 -26.15
CA ARG A 73 -12.34 -11.26 -27.40
C ARG A 73 -13.41 -12.28 -27.75
N SER A 74 -13.93 -12.99 -26.75
CA SER A 74 -15.00 -13.98 -26.95
C SER A 74 -16.31 -13.33 -27.37
N GLY A 75 -16.62 -12.14 -26.83
CA GLY A 75 -17.75 -11.32 -27.26
C GLY A 75 -17.64 -10.77 -28.69
N ASN A 76 -16.42 -10.40 -29.14
CA ASN A 76 -16.19 -9.89 -30.50
C ASN A 76 -16.07 -10.99 -31.56
N LEU A 77 -15.77 -12.24 -31.19
CA LEU A 77 -15.78 -13.37 -32.13
C LEU A 77 -17.20 -13.88 -32.41
N GLY A 78 -18.19 -13.53 -31.56
CA GLY A 78 -19.61 -13.83 -31.77
C GLY A 78 -20.33 -12.89 -32.75
N SER A 79 -19.69 -11.80 -33.17
CA SER A 79 -20.24 -10.81 -34.12
C SER A 79 -19.63 -10.86 -35.52
N ILE A 80 -18.69 -11.79 -35.77
CA ILE A 80 -18.20 -12.11 -37.12
C ILE A 80 -18.91 -13.38 -37.59
N GLN A 81 -20.22 -13.28 -37.84
CA GLN A 81 -20.90 -14.18 -38.76
C GLN A 81 -20.99 -13.47 -40.12
N ALA A 82 -20.42 -14.15 -41.12
CA ALA A 82 -20.19 -13.84 -42.54
C ALA A 82 -21.31 -13.08 -43.31
N PRO A 83 -20.96 -12.48 -44.49
CA PRO A 83 -21.83 -11.62 -45.32
C PRO A 83 -23.14 -12.24 -45.80
#